data_AF-A0A3D5Z661-F1
#
_entry.id   AF-A0A3D5Z661-F1
#
_cell.length_a   1.000
_cell.length_b   1.000
_cell.length_c   1.000
_cell.angle_alpha   90.00
_cell.angle_beta   90.00
_cell.angle_gamma   90.00
#
_symmetry.space_group_name_H-M   'P 1'
#
loop_
_entity.id
_entity.type
_entity.pdbx_description
1 polymer ?
#
loop_
_entity_poly.entity_id
_entity_poly.type
_entity_poly.pdbx_seq_one_letter_code
_entity_poly.pdbx_strand_id
1 'polypeptide(L)'
;MTKEDVFRNYIGAYYGVRLMDEYDLKAYTLKNMENFIKEYVRLNPIPNFNYYEEANKVEKNVSKKIKLQDAINLLNTMNEAEELIYLIRKRLRSIAKEID
;
A
#
# COMPACT_ATOMS: atom_id res chain seq x y z
N MET A 1 -0.82 2.27 17.23
CA MET A 1 -1.11 1.44 16.04
C MET A 1 -0.71 0.02 16.37
N THR A 2 -1.60 -0.96 16.19
CA THR A 2 -1.29 -2.37 16.49
C THR A 2 -0.47 -3.02 15.37
N LYS A 3 0.10 -4.21 15.61
CA LYS A 3 0.80 -4.98 14.56
C LYS A 3 -0.12 -5.31 13.38
N GLU A 4 -1.40 -5.56 13.66
CA GLU A 4 -2.43 -5.80 12.65
C GLU A 4 -2.71 -4.57 11.82
N ASP A 5 -2.84 -3.40 12.45
CA ASP A 5 -3.07 -2.14 11.75
C ASP A 5 -1.91 -1.81 10.81
N VAL A 6 -0.66 -2.00 11.27
CA VAL A 6 0.53 -1.82 10.42
C VAL A 6 0.51 -2.77 9.23
N PHE A 7 0.19 -4.05 9.45
CA PHE A 7 0.04 -5.02 8.35
C PHE A 7 -1.04 -4.58 7.35
N ARG A 8 -2.24 -4.20 7.83
CA ARG A 8 -3.35 -3.73 6.98
C ARG A 8 -2.95 -2.49 6.17
N ASN A 9 -2.25 -1.54 6.78
CA ASN A 9 -1.74 -0.35 6.09
C ASN A 9 -0.73 -0.73 5.00
N TYR A 10 0.20 -1.67 5.26
CA TYR A 10 1.15 -2.08 4.24
C TYR A 10 0.50 -2.85 3.09
N ILE A 11 -0.52 -3.67 3.37
CA ILE A 11 -1.31 -4.30 2.31
C ILE A 11 -2.12 -3.25 1.53
N GLY A 12 -2.68 -2.26 2.21
CA GLY A 12 -3.37 -1.12 1.60
C GLY A 12 -2.45 -0.39 0.63
N ALA A 13 -1.21 -0.14 1.06
CA ALA A 13 -0.16 0.46 0.25
C ALA A 13 0.16 -0.36 -1.00
N TYR A 14 0.37 -1.68 -0.87
CA TYR A 14 0.63 -2.57 -1.99
C TYR A 14 -0.48 -2.51 -3.04
N TYR A 15 -1.75 -2.59 -2.61
CA TYR A 15 -2.88 -2.44 -3.52
C TYR A 15 -3.03 -1.02 -4.06
N GLY A 16 -2.57 0.00 -3.32
CA GLY A 16 -2.51 1.38 -3.80
C GLY A 16 -1.56 1.53 -4.99
N VAL A 17 -0.35 0.96 -4.90
CA VAL A 17 0.62 0.96 -6.00
C VAL A 17 0.10 0.15 -7.19
N ARG A 18 -0.64 -0.95 -6.97
CA ARG A 18 -1.28 -1.71 -8.06
C ARG A 18 -2.26 -0.87 -8.90
N LEU A 19 -2.82 0.21 -8.37
CA LEU A 19 -3.73 1.12 -9.10
C LEU A 19 -3.01 2.11 -10.03
N MET A 20 -1.67 2.17 -9.99
CA MET A 20 -0.87 3.16 -10.72
C MET A 20 -0.38 2.59 -12.06
N ASP A 21 -1.30 2.37 -13.00
CA ASP A 21 -1.00 1.63 -14.23
C ASP A 21 0.03 2.25 -15.16
N GLU A 22 0.18 3.57 -15.13
CA GLU A 22 1.10 4.35 -15.98
C GLU A 22 2.55 4.37 -15.47
N TYR A 23 2.87 3.67 -14.36
CA TYR A 23 4.21 3.69 -13.78
C TYR A 23 5.07 2.52 -14.27
N ASP A 24 6.10 2.82 -15.06
CA ASP A 24 6.96 1.82 -15.71
C ASP A 24 7.67 0.88 -14.72
N LEU A 25 8.13 1.42 -13.57
CA LEU A 25 8.84 0.64 -12.55
C LEU A 25 7.90 -0.02 -11.54
N LYS A 26 6.58 -0.03 -11.78
CA LYS A 26 5.56 -0.58 -10.86
C LYS A 26 5.87 -2.01 -10.43
N ALA A 27 6.25 -2.88 -11.36
CA ALA A 27 6.54 -4.28 -11.04
C ALA A 27 7.73 -4.42 -10.06
N TYR A 28 8.77 -3.59 -10.24
CA TYR A 28 9.93 -3.56 -9.35
C TYR A 28 9.55 -3.04 -7.96
N THR A 29 8.82 -1.92 -7.89
CA THR A 29 8.36 -1.36 -6.61
C THR A 29 7.45 -2.32 -5.86
N LEU A 30 6.51 -2.98 -6.53
CA LEU A 30 5.65 -3.99 -5.91
C LEU A 30 6.47 -5.15 -5.35
N LYS A 31 7.55 -5.56 -6.02
CA LYS A 31 8.42 -6.63 -5.53
C LYS A 31 9.17 -6.22 -4.26
N ASN A 32 9.68 -4.99 -4.20
CA ASN A 32 10.34 -4.46 -3.01
C ASN A 32 9.36 -4.35 -1.84
N MET A 33 8.14 -3.86 -2.09
CA MET A 33 7.08 -3.80 -1.09
C MET A 33 6.70 -5.19 -0.58
N GLU A 34 6.56 -6.18 -1.47
CA GLU A 34 6.27 -7.56 -1.10
C GLU A 34 7.34 -8.11 -0.14
N ASN A 35 8.62 -7.90 -0.46
CA ASN A 35 9.74 -8.32 0.37
C ASN A 35 9.73 -7.60 1.73
N PHE A 36 9.48 -6.29 1.74
CA PHE A 36 9.38 -5.50 2.96
C PHE A 36 8.24 -5.99 3.87
N ILE A 37 7.07 -6.29 3.31
CA ILE A 37 5.91 -6.80 4.04
C ILE A 37 6.20 -8.20 4.60
N LYS A 38 6.80 -9.09 3.79
CA LYS A 38 7.20 -10.43 4.24
C LYS A 38 8.17 -10.37 5.42
N GLU A 39 9.14 -9.45 5.37
CA GLU A 39 10.08 -9.25 6.46
C GLU A 39 9.40 -8.70 7.72
N TYR A 40 8.48 -7.74 7.56
CA TYR A 40 7.66 -7.26 8.68
C TYR A 40 6.89 -8.38 9.36
N VAL A 41 6.20 -9.25 8.60
CA VAL A 41 5.45 -10.39 9.12
C VAL A 41 6.36 -11.38 9.85
N ARG A 42 7.54 -11.66 9.28
CA ARG A 42 8.55 -12.55 9.88
C ARG A 42 9.04 -12.04 11.23
N LEU A 43 9.32 -10.75 11.33
CA LEU A 43 9.80 -10.10 12.56
C LEU A 43 8.68 -9.84 13.58
N ASN A 44 7.43 -9.77 13.12
CA ASN A 44 6.26 -9.42 13.93
C ASN A 44 5.15 -10.46 13.76
N PRO A 45 5.35 -11.72 14.20
CA PRO A 45 4.29 -12.71 14.16
C PRO A 45 3.09 -12.25 15.00
N ILE A 46 1.89 -12.44 14.46
CA ILE A 46 0.62 -12.11 15.11
C ILE A 46 -0.11 -13.44 15.38
N PRO A 47 -0.21 -13.88 16.64
CA PRO A 47 -0.88 -15.14 16.98
C PRO A 47 -2.34 -15.14 16.51
N ASN A 48 -2.82 -16.28 16.00
CA ASN A 48 -4.20 -16.47 15.53
C ASN A 48 -4.65 -15.50 14.44
N PHE A 49 -3.72 -14.94 13.66
CA PHE A 49 -4.01 -13.97 12.62
C PHE A 49 -3.94 -14.59 11.21
N ASN A 50 -5.02 -14.46 10.45
CA ASN A 50 -5.08 -14.97 9.07
C ASN A 50 -4.68 -13.87 8.08
N TYR A 51 -3.37 -13.78 7.79
CA TYR A 51 -2.81 -12.76 6.90
C TYR A 51 -3.46 -12.74 5.50
N TYR A 52 -3.81 -13.90 4.95
CA TYR A 52 -4.41 -14.00 3.62
C TYR A 52 -5.83 -13.43 3.61
N GLU A 53 -6.65 -13.81 4.60
CA GLU A 53 -8.00 -13.30 4.73
C GLU A 53 -8.02 -11.78 4.99
N GLU A 54 -7.14 -11.30 5.85
CA GLU A 54 -7.02 -9.86 6.14
C GLU A 54 -6.53 -9.09 4.91
N ALA A 55 -5.60 -9.63 4.13
CA ALA A 55 -5.20 -9.00 2.88
C ALA A 55 -6.35 -8.91 1.87
N ASN A 56 -7.18 -9.96 1.77
CA ASN A 56 -8.39 -9.95 0.92
C ASN A 56 -9.42 -8.92 1.40
N LYS A 57 -9.62 -8.77 2.72
CA LYS A 57 -10.51 -7.74 3.28
C LYS A 57 -10.02 -6.35 2.91
N VAL A 58 -8.71 -6.10 3.00
CA VAL A 58 -8.12 -4.81 2.61
C VAL A 58 -8.31 -4.55 1.11
N GLU A 59 -8.05 -5.54 0.25
CA GLU A 59 -8.24 -5.40 -1.20
C GLU A 59 -9.69 -5.06 -1.55
N LYS A 60 -10.67 -5.67 -0.88
CA LYS A 60 -12.09 -5.49 -1.24
C LYS A 60 -12.75 -4.28 -0.59
N ASN A 61 -12.42 -3.99 0.67
CA ASN A 61 -13.21 -3.06 1.49
C ASN A 61 -12.56 -1.69 1.66
N VAL A 62 -11.23 -1.59 1.55
CA VAL A 62 -10.55 -0.29 1.70
C VAL A 62 -10.68 0.51 0.41
N SER A 63 -11.05 1.79 0.54
CA SER A 63 -11.25 2.66 -0.62
C SER A 63 -9.95 2.88 -1.40
N LYS A 64 -10.07 3.16 -2.71
CA LYS A 64 -8.93 3.51 -3.56
C LYS A 64 -8.14 4.69 -2.99
N LYS A 65 -8.83 5.71 -2.45
CA LYS A 65 -8.21 6.88 -1.82
C LYS A 65 -7.31 6.48 -0.64
N ILE A 66 -7.80 5.65 0.27
CA ILE A 66 -7.03 5.22 1.45
C ILE A 66 -5.83 4.38 1.01
N LYS A 67 -6.01 3.41 0.10
CA LYS A 67 -4.90 2.61 -0.45
C LYS A 67 -3.77 3.47 -1.06
N LEU A 68 -4.14 4.53 -1.78
CA LEU A 68 -3.16 5.47 -2.35
C LEU A 68 -2.46 6.30 -1.26
N GLN A 69 -3.15 6.68 -0.19
CA GLN A 69 -2.53 7.34 0.96
C GLN A 69 -1.56 6.42 1.70
N ASP A 70 -1.95 5.16 1.91
CA ASP A 70 -1.11 4.13 2.50
C ASP A 70 0.15 3.89 1.64
N ALA A 71 0.00 3.89 0.31
CA ALA A 71 1.11 3.76 -0.63
C ALA A 71 2.16 4.85 -0.42
N ILE A 72 1.75 6.12 -0.28
CA ILE A 72 2.68 7.22 0.03
C ILE A 72 3.42 6.96 1.35
N ASN A 73 2.71 6.51 2.38
CA ASN A 73 3.32 6.29 3.70
C ASN A 73 4.37 5.18 3.68
N LEU A 74 4.07 4.04 3.02
CA LEU A 74 5.01 2.93 2.94
C LEU A 74 6.21 3.25 2.03
N LEU A 75 5.99 3.90 0.88
CA LEU A 75 7.08 4.31 -0.01
C LEU A 75 8.05 5.28 0.68
N ASN A 76 7.54 6.25 1.46
CA ASN A 76 8.39 7.11 2.29
C ASN A 76 9.16 6.32 3.35
N THR A 77 8.52 5.34 4.00
CA THR A 77 9.17 4.48 5.01
C THR A 77 10.30 3.67 4.40
N MET A 78 10.11 3.18 3.17
CA MET A 78 11.13 2.45 2.41
C MET A 78 12.19 3.38 1.81
N ASN A 79 11.97 4.71 1.82
CA ASN A 79 12.78 5.69 1.10
C ASN A 79 12.92 5.35 -0.39
N GLU A 80 11.81 4.94 -1.03
CA GLU A 80 11.77 4.47 -2.42
C GLU A 80 10.76 5.23 -3.28
N ALA A 81 11.03 5.25 -4.60
CA ALA A 81 10.11 5.62 -5.67
C ALA A 81 9.47 7.03 -5.53
N GLU A 82 10.31 8.07 -5.37
CA GLU A 82 9.87 9.46 -5.25
C GLU A 82 8.96 9.92 -6.41
N GLU A 83 9.28 9.49 -7.64
CA GLU A 83 8.44 9.74 -8.82
C GLU A 83 7.04 9.12 -8.66
N LEU A 84 6.95 7.88 -8.19
CA LEU A 84 5.67 7.23 -7.93
C LEU A 84 4.88 7.94 -6.84
N ILE A 85 5.54 8.42 -5.78
CA ILE A 85 4.92 9.24 -4.73
C ILE A 85 4.29 10.49 -5.36
N TYR A 86 5.00 11.17 -6.27
CA TYR A 86 4.46 12.31 -7.00
C TYR A 86 3.23 11.95 -7.85
N LEU A 87 3.29 10.84 -8.59
CA LEU A 87 2.18 10.35 -9.42
C LEU A 87 0.95 9.99 -8.56
N ILE A 88 1.15 9.32 -7.43
CA ILE A 88 0.07 8.99 -6.50
C ILE A 88 -0.58 10.26 -5.94
N ARG A 89 0.21 11.28 -5.58
CA ARG A 89 -0.32 12.59 -5.14
C ARG A 89 -1.14 13.27 -6.24
N LYS A 90 -0.73 13.17 -7.51
CA LYS A 90 -1.50 13.66 -8.66
C LYS A 90 -2.82 12.92 -8.78
N ARG A 91 -2.82 11.59 -8.68
CA ARG A 91 -4.02 10.75 -8.72
C ARG A 91 -5.01 11.07 -7.60
N LEU A 92 -4.52 11.27 -6.37
CA LEU A 92 -5.35 11.66 -5.22
C LEU A 92 -6.05 13.00 -5.44
N ARG A 93 -5.36 13.99 -6.04
CA ARG A 93 -5.98 15.27 -6.39
C ARG A 93 -7.06 15.14 -7.45
N SER A 94 -6.90 14.24 -8.43
CA SER A 94 -7.95 13.97 -9.42
C SER A 94 -9.19 13.37 -8.77
N ILE A 95 -9.03 12.37 -7.90
CA ILE A 95 -10.14 11.75 -7.16
C ILE A 95 -10.88 12.79 -6.30
N ALA A 96 -10.18 13.74 -5.69
CA ALA A 96 -10.81 14.80 -4.91
C ALA A 96 -11.73 15.69 -5.77
N LYS A 97 -11.32 16.00 -7.00
CA LYS A 97 -12.09 16.82 -7.94
C LYS A 97 -13.29 16.11 -8.56
N GLU A 98 -13.33 14.78 -8.54
CA GLU A 98 -14.45 13.99 -9.07
C GLU A 98 -15.65 13.91 -8.11
N ILE A 99 -15.45 14.33 -6.85
CA ILE A 99 -16.46 14.27 -5.77
C ILE A 99 -17.13 15.64 -5.55
N ASP A 100 -16.55 16.71 -6.10
CA ASP A 100 -17.09 18.08 -6.12
C ASP A 100 -17.97 18.33 -7.36
#